data_AF-A0A8S1RNB1-F1
#
_entry.id   AF-A0A8S1RNB1-F1
#
_cell.length_a   1.000
_cell.length_b   1.000
_cell.length_c   1.000
_cell.angle_alpha   90.00
_cell.angle_beta   90.00
_cell.angle_gamma   90.00
#
_symmetry.space_group_name_H-M   'P 1'
#
loop_
_entity.id
_entity.type
_entity.pdbx_description
1 polymer ?
#
loop_
_entity_poly.entity_id
_entity_poly.type
_entity_poly.pdbx_seq_one_letter_code
_entity_poly.pdbx_strand_id
1 'polypeptide(L)'
;MNINKCKYQIRYKVESKQIYSGGGSYDQEGNQIKIGKWIELFEWSPKYAQTTNNGEYSMKGQKVGIWVKMDIGNNEKRGETKYND
;
A
#
# COMPACT_ATOMS: atom_id res chain seq x y z
N MET A 1 -34.81 7.42 9.25
CA MET A 1 -34.53 5.97 9.39
C MET A 1 -33.03 5.82 9.56
N ASN A 2 -32.54 5.70 10.80
CA ASN A 2 -31.11 5.64 11.09
C ASN A 2 -30.68 4.17 11.11
N ILE A 3 -29.88 3.77 10.12
CA ILE A 3 -29.29 2.43 10.06
C ILE A 3 -28.09 2.42 11.00
N ASN A 4 -28.22 1.67 12.11
CA ASN A 4 -27.16 1.39 13.06
C ASN A 4 -26.00 0.66 12.35
N LYS A 5 -24.88 1.36 12.12
CA LYS A 5 -23.61 0.71 11.77
C LYS A 5 -22.98 0.16 13.05
N CYS A 6 -23.11 -1.13 13.27
CA CYS A 6 -22.34 -1.86 14.28
C CYS A 6 -20.84 -1.72 13.98
N LYS A 7 -20.13 -0.94 14.79
CA LYS A 7 -18.66 -0.93 14.84
C LYS A 7 -18.23 -1.52 16.18
N TYR A 8 -17.92 -2.80 16.19
CA TYR A 8 -17.13 -3.38 17.29
C TYR A 8 -15.67 -3.04 17.02
N GLN A 9 -15.11 -2.11 17.81
CA GLN A 9 -13.69 -1.81 17.80
C GLN A 9 -13.10 -2.35 19.09
N ILE A 10 -12.65 -3.61 19.07
CA ILE A 10 -11.88 -4.19 20.16
C ILE A 10 -10.48 -3.56 20.10
N ARG A 11 -10.11 -2.77 21.12
CA ARG A 11 -8.79 -2.15 21.23
C ARG A 11 -7.90 -3.01 22.14
N TYR A 12 -7.09 -3.87 21.53
CA TYR A 12 -5.92 -4.42 22.22
C TYR A 12 -4.78 -3.40 22.10
N LYS A 13 -4.34 -2.87 23.25
CA LYS A 13 -3.17 -2.01 23.35
C LYS A 13 -1.93 -2.90 23.34
N VAL A 14 -1.49 -3.28 22.14
CA VAL A 14 -0.15 -3.84 21.93
C VAL A 14 0.78 -2.65 21.71
N GLU A 15 1.94 -2.65 22.36
CA GLU A 15 3.01 -1.65 22.17
C GLU A 15 3.13 -1.30 20.68
N SER A 16 3.14 0.00 20.39
CA SER A 16 2.77 0.66 19.13
C SER A 16 3.56 0.20 17.89
N LYS A 17 3.38 -1.05 17.47
CA LYS A 17 3.83 -1.56 16.20
C LYS A 17 2.76 -1.22 15.19
N GLN A 18 2.96 -0.12 14.47
CA GLN A 18 2.07 0.26 13.38
C GLN A 18 2.07 -0.86 12.34
N ILE A 19 0.92 -1.53 12.21
CA ILE A 19 0.74 -2.59 11.22
C ILE A 19 0.51 -1.89 9.88
N TYR A 20 1.51 -1.95 9.01
CA TYR A 20 1.39 -1.44 7.66
C TYR A 20 0.86 -2.53 6.73
N SER A 21 -0.23 -2.24 6.03
CA SER A 21 -0.80 -3.10 5.01
C SER A 21 -0.51 -2.55 3.63
N GLY A 22 -0.11 -3.40 2.70
CA GLY A 22 -0.14 -3.08 1.28
C GLY A 22 -1.57 -3.07 0.74
N GLY A 23 -1.74 -2.60 -0.49
CA GLY A 23 -3.03 -2.64 -1.19
C GLY A 23 -3.23 -1.56 -2.23
N GLY A 24 -4.29 -1.70 -2.99
CA GLY A 24 -4.73 -0.77 -4.02
C GLY A 24 -6.00 -1.27 -4.68
N SER A 25 -6.27 -0.78 -5.90
CA SER A 25 -7.47 -1.16 -6.66
C SER A 25 -7.16 -2.22 -7.70
N TYR A 26 -8.12 -3.10 -7.92
CA TYR A 26 -8.11 -4.06 -9.02
C TYR A 26 -9.10 -3.65 -10.11
N ASP A 27 -8.88 -4.14 -11.31
CA ASP A 27 -9.82 -4.01 -12.41
C ASP A 27 -11.18 -4.63 -12.05
N GLN A 28 -12.25 -4.03 -12.56
CA GLN A 28 -13.62 -4.50 -12.32
C GLN A 28 -14.02 -5.67 -13.22
N GLU A 29 -13.21 -5.98 -14.22
CA GLU A 29 -13.44 -7.06 -15.18
C GLU A 29 -13.13 -8.45 -14.58
N GLY A 30 -12.59 -8.50 -13.35
CA GLY A 30 -12.33 -9.74 -12.63
C GLY A 30 -11.02 -10.44 -13.03
N ASN A 31 -10.16 -9.78 -13.81
CA ASN A 31 -8.86 -10.33 -14.19
C ASN A 31 -7.80 -10.22 -13.09
N GLN A 32 -8.15 -9.58 -11.95
CA GLN A 32 -7.26 -9.35 -10.81
C GLN A 32 -6.04 -8.51 -11.20
N ILE A 33 -6.21 -7.60 -12.16
CA ILE A 33 -5.19 -6.67 -12.63
C ILE A 33 -5.14 -5.49 -11.66
N LYS A 34 -3.95 -5.22 -11.09
CA LYS A 34 -3.72 -4.02 -10.28
C LYS A 34 -3.84 -2.77 -11.15
N ILE A 35 -4.63 -1.79 -10.72
CA ILE A 35 -4.81 -0.51 -11.40
C ILE A 35 -4.77 0.66 -10.40
N GLY A 36 -4.44 1.85 -10.88
CA GLY A 36 -4.42 3.07 -10.08
C GLY A 36 -3.35 3.04 -8.99
N LYS A 37 -3.61 3.72 -7.86
CA LYS A 37 -2.63 3.88 -6.78
C LYS A 37 -2.46 2.60 -5.96
N TRP A 38 -1.21 2.28 -5.66
CA TRP A 38 -0.82 1.07 -4.95
C TRP A 38 0.27 1.33 -3.92
N ILE A 39 0.18 0.57 -2.82
CA ILE A 39 1.20 0.43 -1.79
C ILE A 39 1.68 -1.01 -1.81
N GLU A 40 2.93 -1.23 -2.17
CA GLU A 40 3.56 -2.55 -2.14
C GLU A 40 4.48 -2.68 -0.93
N LEU A 41 4.34 -3.78 -0.19
CA LEU A 41 5.26 -4.12 0.90
C LEU A 41 6.55 -4.67 0.31
N PHE A 42 7.69 -4.23 0.83
CA PHE A 42 9.00 -4.68 0.36
C PHE A 42 9.36 -6.00 1.04
N GLU A 43 9.04 -7.14 0.39
CA GLU A 43 9.05 -8.46 1.04
C GLU A 43 10.44 -9.07 1.32
N TRP A 44 11.53 -8.59 0.71
CA TRP A 44 12.79 -9.36 0.68
C TRP A 44 13.71 -9.19 1.89
N SER A 45 13.30 -8.56 2.99
CA SER A 45 14.15 -8.57 4.18
C SER A 45 13.42 -8.34 5.51
N PRO A 46 13.69 -9.16 6.54
CA PRO A 46 13.29 -8.88 7.92
C PRO A 46 13.80 -7.52 8.43
N LYS A 47 14.95 -7.02 7.90
CA LYS A 47 15.49 -5.69 8.23
C LYS A 47 14.74 -4.55 7.52
N TYR A 48 14.10 -4.81 6.39
CA TYR A 48 13.32 -3.84 5.61
C TYR A 48 11.80 -4.10 5.68
N ALA A 49 11.35 -4.87 6.68
CA ALA A 49 9.94 -5.13 6.95
C ALA A 49 9.11 -3.85 7.22
N GLN A 50 9.76 -2.68 7.25
CA GLN A 50 9.19 -1.36 7.43
C GLN A 50 9.41 -0.49 6.18
N THR A 51 9.42 -1.07 4.98
CA THR A 51 9.56 -0.31 3.73
C THR A 51 8.40 -0.60 2.79
N THR A 52 7.82 0.46 2.22
CA THR A 52 6.81 0.38 1.16
C THR A 52 7.30 1.01 -0.13
N ASN A 53 6.76 0.54 -1.25
CA ASN A 53 6.85 1.23 -2.54
C ASN A 53 5.45 1.72 -2.91
N ASN A 54 5.31 3.03 -3.05
CA ASN A 54 4.06 3.70 -3.36
C ASN A 54 4.11 4.22 -4.78
N GLY A 55 3.11 3.90 -5.60
CA GLY A 55 3.06 4.39 -6.97
C GLY A 55 1.76 4.04 -7.65
N GLU A 56 1.78 4.04 -8.98
CA GLU A 56 0.58 3.83 -9.79
C GLU A 56 0.78 2.74 -10.84
N TYR A 57 -0.27 1.96 -11.03
CA TYR A 57 -0.43 1.01 -12.12
C TYR A 57 -1.37 1.58 -13.18
N SER A 58 -1.01 1.43 -14.45
CA SER A 58 -1.89 1.71 -15.58
C SER A 58 -3.07 0.75 -15.63
N MET A 59 -4.06 1.04 -16.49
CA MET A 59 -5.18 0.13 -16.76
C MET A 59 -4.75 -1.23 -17.32
N LYS A 60 -3.50 -1.35 -17.82
CA LYS A 60 -2.93 -2.60 -18.33
C LYS A 60 -2.10 -3.35 -17.28
N GLY A 61 -2.11 -2.91 -16.02
CA GLY A 61 -1.35 -3.56 -14.94
C GLY A 61 0.15 -3.27 -14.95
N GLN A 62 0.59 -2.22 -15.63
CA GLN A 62 2.01 -1.84 -15.69
C GLN A 62 2.30 -0.70 -14.72
N LYS A 63 3.46 -0.71 -14.05
CA LYS A 63 3.90 0.42 -13.23
C LYS A 63 4.17 1.62 -14.14
N VAL A 64 3.58 2.76 -13.80
CA VAL A 64 3.74 4.03 -14.51
C VAL A 64 4.14 5.14 -13.53
N GLY A 65 4.62 6.25 -14.07
CA GLY A 65 5.00 7.43 -13.31
C GLY A 65 6.10 7.19 -12.29
N ILE A 66 6.01 7.91 -11.17
CA ILE A 66 7.01 7.88 -10.10
C ILE A 66 6.58 6.90 -9.01
N TRP A 67 7.45 5.95 -8.71
CA TRP A 67 7.30 5.02 -7.59
C TRP A 67 8.26 5.40 -6.47
N VAL A 68 7.71 5.72 -5.31
CA VAL A 68 8.45 6.23 -4.16
C VAL A 68 8.66 5.11 -3.14
N LYS A 69 9.92 4.85 -2.78
CA LYS A 69 10.27 3.96 -1.68
C LYS A 69 10.25 4.76 -0.37
N MET A 70 9.44 4.31 0.58
CA MET A 70 9.28 4.93 1.89
C MET A 70 9.77 3.99 2.98
N ASP A 71 10.56 4.52 3.92
CA ASP A 71 10.77 3.92 5.23
C ASP A 71 9.63 4.35 6.13
N ILE A 72 8.83 3.38 6.57
CA ILE A 72 7.63 3.63 7.33
C ILE A 72 7.88 3.62 8.85
N GLY A 73 9.05 3.19 9.31
CA GLY A 73 9.46 3.37 10.71
C GLY A 73 9.73 4.84 11.01
N ASN A 74 10.35 5.54 10.06
CA ASN A 74 10.71 6.96 10.21
C ASN A 74 9.84 7.92 9.39
N ASN A 75 8.92 7.39 8.56
CA ASN A 75 8.15 8.16 7.58
C ASN A 75 9.04 8.98 6.61
N GLU A 76 10.12 8.37 6.15
CA GLU A 76 11.15 9.02 5.32
C GLU A 76 11.19 8.44 3.91
N LYS A 77 11.36 9.30 2.91
CA LYS A 77 11.61 8.88 1.53
C LYS A 77 13.02 8.31 1.41
N ARG A 78 13.13 7.04 1.00
CA ARG A 78 14.41 6.36 0.74
C ARG A 78 14.87 6.50 -0.71
N GLY A 79 13.96 6.75 -1.63
CA GLY A 79 14.28 6.95 -3.04
C GLY A 79 13.05 6.91 -3.93
N GLU A 80 13.26 7.06 -5.23
CA GLU A 80 12.20 6.91 -6.22
C GLU A 80 12.72 6.31 -7.52
N THR A 81 11.81 5.65 -8.24
CA THR A 81 12.06 5.09 -9.57
C THR A 81 11.02 5.66 -10.52
N LYS A 82 11.46 6.13 -11.69
CA LYS A 82 10.57 6.60 -12.75
C LYS A 82 10.32 5.48 -13.76
N TYR A 83 9.06 5.22 -14.04
CA TYR A 83 8.59 4.36 -15.11
C TYR A 83 8.01 5.21 -16.25
N ASN A 84 7.91 4.61 -17.43
CA ASN A 84 7.25 5.26 -18.57
C ASN A 84 5.74 5.27 -18.33
N ASP A 85 5.10 6.33 -18.82
CA ASP A 85 3.64 6.50 -18.84
C ASP A 85 3.05 5.94 -20.14
#